data_AF-A0A8E2AP93-F1
#
_entry.id   AF-A0A8E2AP93-F1
#
_cell.length_a   1.000
_cell.length_b   1.000
_cell.length_c   1.000
_cell.angle_alpha   90.00
_cell.angle_beta   90.00
_cell.angle_gamma   90.00
#
_symmetry.space_group_name_H-M   'P 1'
#
loop_
_entity.id
_entity.type
_entity.pdbx_description
1 polymer ?
#
loop_
_entity_poly.entity_id
_entity_poly.type
_entity_poly.pdbx_seq_one_letter_code
_entity_poly.pdbx_strand_id
1 'polypeptide(L)'
;LTIHWVPGHMDVQGNELADVEAKKAAAGRSSHPTRLPKSLRSPLPTSSPMTKQAFAKKLKDQAKAHWQKSPHSAHMRNIDPTLPSTSFKKLI
;
A
#
# COMPACT_ATOMS: atom_id res chain seq x y z
N LEU A 1 6.35 36.66 1.83
CA LEU A 1 5.94 35.29 1.45
C LEU A 1 4.43 35.30 1.30
N THR A 2 3.91 34.82 0.17
CA THR A 2 2.46 34.74 -0.06
C THR A 2 2.10 33.26 -0.17
N ILE A 3 1.13 32.81 0.64
CA ILE A 3 0.70 31.42 0.70
C ILE A 3 -0.68 31.32 0.06
N HIS A 4 -0.87 30.34 -0.81
CA HIS A 4 -2.15 30.06 -1.47
C HIS A 4 -2.58 28.63 -1.20
N TRP A 5 -3.86 28.44 -0.91
CA TRP A 5 -4.47 27.12 -0.85
C TRP A 5 -4.86 26.70 -2.27
N VAL A 6 -4.51 25.47 -2.63
CA VAL A 6 -4.81 24.89 -3.93
C VAL A 6 -5.66 23.65 -3.70
N PRO A 7 -6.76 23.44 -4.46
CA PRO A 7 -7.54 22.22 -4.35
C PRO A 7 -6.70 21.01 -4.78
N GLY A 8 -6.78 19.93 -4.00
CA GLY A 8 -6.14 18.66 -4.36
C GLY A 8 -6.86 17.98 -5.52
N HIS A 9 -6.13 17.18 -6.30
CA HIS A 9 -6.67 16.40 -7.42
C HIS A 9 -7.36 17.22 -8.52
N MET A 10 -6.96 18.48 -8.69
CA MET A 10 -7.43 19.37 -9.76
C MET A 10 -6.35 19.59 -10.83
N ASP A 11 -5.43 18.65 -10.97
CA ASP A 11 -4.37 18.65 -11.99
C ASP A 11 -3.49 19.92 -11.98
N VAL A 12 -3.36 20.57 -10.83
CA VAL A 12 -2.46 21.72 -10.70
C VAL A 12 -1.03 21.21 -10.74
N GLN A 13 -0.38 21.39 -11.89
CA GLN A 13 0.92 20.79 -12.22
C GLN A 13 1.95 20.86 -11.08
N GLY A 14 2.12 22.02 -10.45
CA GLY A 14 3.06 22.18 -9.33
C GLY A 14 2.71 21.35 -8.10
N ASN A 15 1.42 21.25 -7.77
CA ASN A 15 0.92 20.41 -6.68
C ASN A 15 1.11 18.93 -7.01
N GLU A 16 0.79 18.51 -8.23
CA GLU A 16 0.93 17.12 -8.66
C GLU A 16 2.40 16.66 -8.68
N LEU A 17 3.32 17.51 -9.14
CA LEU A 17 4.76 17.23 -9.08
C LEU A 17 5.26 17.09 -7.64
N ALA A 18 4.80 17.96 -6.74
CA ALA A 18 5.13 17.88 -5.32
C ALA A 18 4.58 16.59 -4.69
N ASP A 19 3.35 16.20 -5.02
CA ASP A 19 2.73 14.96 -4.53
C ASP A 19 3.45 13.71 -5.05
N VAL A 20 3.89 13.70 -6.31
CA VAL A 20 4.71 12.62 -6.89
C VAL A 20 6.03 12.47 -6.13
N GLU A 21 6.74 13.55 -5.85
CA GLU A 21 8.00 13.49 -5.07
C GLU A 21 7.75 13.10 -3.61
N ALA A 22 6.65 13.56 -3.00
CA ALA A 22 6.26 13.15 -1.66
C ALA A 22 5.98 11.63 -1.58
N LYS A 23 5.29 11.07 -2.57
CA LYS A 23 5.06 9.61 -2.70
C LYS A 23 6.36 8.83 -2.86
N LYS A 24 7.30 9.32 -3.67
CA LYS A 24 8.64 8.71 -3.80
C LYS A 24 9.39 8.69 -2.48
N ALA A 25 9.42 9.83 -1.77
CA ALA A 25 10.06 9.95 -0.48
C ALA A 25 9.43 9.02 0.57
N ALA A 26 8.10 8.92 0.60
CA ALA A 26 7.37 7.99 1.46
C ALA A 26 7.68 6.52 1.15
N ALA A 27 7.99 6.19 -0.12
CA ALA A 27 8.46 4.87 -0.54
C ALA A 27 9.96 4.63 -0.29
N GLY A 28 10.65 5.55 0.41
CA GLY A 28 12.08 5.47 0.71
C GLY A 28 13.00 5.98 -0.40
N ARG A 29 12.45 6.51 -1.51
CA ARG A 29 13.22 7.10 -2.60
C ARG A 29 13.30 8.61 -2.40
N SER A 30 14.32 9.06 -1.68
CA SER A 30 14.55 10.47 -1.39
C SER A 30 15.92 10.93 -1.86
N SER A 31 16.09 12.24 -1.98
CA SER A 31 17.40 12.85 -2.21
C SER A 31 18.34 12.61 -1.03
N HIS A 32 19.65 12.74 -1.26
CA HIS A 32 20.65 12.65 -0.20
C HIS A 32 20.35 13.68 0.91
N PRO A 33 20.48 13.35 2.21
CA PRO A 33 20.12 14.25 3.31
C PRO A 33 20.77 15.64 3.26
N THR A 34 21.98 15.75 2.70
CA THR A 34 22.67 17.04 2.53
C THR A 34 21.95 17.99 1.58
N ARG A 35 21.18 17.46 0.62
CA ARG A 35 20.35 18.22 -0.33
C ARG A 35 18.96 18.53 0.21
N LEU A 36 18.60 17.97 1.36
CA LEU A 36 17.32 18.19 2.01
C LEU A 36 17.40 19.32 3.04
N PRO A 37 16.32 20.11 3.21
CA PRO A 37 16.14 20.99 4.36
C PRO A 37 16.33 20.21 5.66
N LYS A 38 16.87 20.85 6.71
CA LYS A 38 17.17 20.18 8.00
C LYS A 38 15.97 19.41 8.57
N SER A 39 14.75 19.93 8.41
CA SER A 39 13.50 19.31 8.86
C SER A 39 13.16 18.00 8.15
N LEU A 40 13.68 17.76 6.95
CA LEU A 40 13.39 16.58 6.11
C LEU A 40 14.55 15.57 6.09
N ARG A 41 15.58 15.76 6.92
CA ARG A 41 16.73 14.83 6.99
C ARG A 41 16.46 13.60 7.85
N SER A 42 15.49 13.70 8.75
CA SER A 42 15.07 12.57 9.58
C SER A 42 14.16 11.64 8.77
N PRO A 43 14.16 10.33 9.06
CA PRO A 43 13.21 9.39 8.47
C PRO A 43 11.77 9.84 8.68
N LEU A 44 10.94 9.64 7.65
CA LEU A 44 9.50 9.89 7.76
C LEU A 44 8.87 8.91 8.77
N PRO A 45 7.93 9.37 9.61
CA PRO A 45 7.22 8.48 10.50
C PRO A 45 6.35 7.49 9.73
N THR A 46 6.22 6.28 10.26
CA THR A 46 5.32 5.26 9.74
C THR A 46 3.88 5.71 9.90
N SER A 47 3.13 5.82 8.80
CA SER A 47 1.73 6.22 8.85
C SER A 47 0.83 5.07 9.37
N SER A 48 -0.23 5.40 10.10
CA SER A 48 -1.22 4.42 10.58
C SER A 48 -1.80 3.56 9.44
N PRO A 49 -2.18 4.13 8.26
CA PRO A 49 -2.65 3.33 7.14
C PRO A 49 -1.62 2.30 6.65
N MET A 50 -0.34 2.69 6.54
CA MET A 50 0.72 1.79 6.11
C MET A 50 0.88 0.62 7.08
N THR A 51 0.89 0.88 8.39
CA THR A 51 0.95 -0.17 9.42
C THR A 51 -0.24 -1.13 9.32
N LYS A 52 -1.46 -0.60 9.16
CA LYS A 52 -2.67 -1.41 9.01
C LYS A 52 -2.61 -2.28 7.75
N GLN A 53 -2.16 -1.73 6.63
CA GLN A 53 -2.00 -2.48 5.37
C GLN A 53 -0.97 -3.60 5.49
N ALA A 54 0.18 -3.32 6.11
CA ALA A 54 1.22 -4.32 6.35
C ALA A 54 0.70 -5.47 7.23
N PHE A 55 -0.02 -5.14 8.30
CA PHE A 55 -0.62 -6.14 9.18
C PHE A 55 -1.72 -6.96 8.48
N ALA A 56 -2.60 -6.31 7.71
CA ALA A 56 -3.64 -6.98 6.94
C ALA A 56 -3.04 -7.93 5.88
N LYS A 57 -1.93 -7.55 5.23
CA LYS A 57 -1.20 -8.42 4.32
C LYS A 57 -0.68 -9.67 5.04
N LYS A 58 -0.06 -9.50 6.20
CA LYS A 58 0.42 -10.62 7.04
C LYS A 58 -0.74 -11.57 7.40
N LEU A 59 -1.89 -11.02 7.82
CA LEU A 59 -3.06 -11.82 8.15
C LEU A 59 -3.57 -12.63 6.95
N LYS A 60 -3.62 -12.03 5.75
CA LYS A 60 -4.02 -12.73 4.53
C LYS A 60 -3.07 -13.88 4.18
N ASP A 61 -1.76 -13.64 4.30
CA ASP A 61 -0.73 -14.66 4.04
C ASP A 61 -0.87 -15.84 5.03
N GLN A 62 -1.11 -15.55 6.31
CA GLN A 62 -1.39 -16.56 7.33
C GLN A 62 -2.68 -17.33 7.07
N ALA A 63 -3.78 -16.62 6.78
CA ALA A 63 -5.08 -17.24 6.49
C ALA A 63 -4.97 -18.19 5.29
N LYS A 64 -4.25 -17.80 4.24
CA LYS A 64 -3.97 -18.67 3.08
C LYS A 64 -3.22 -19.93 3.48
N ALA A 65 -2.16 -19.81 4.28
CA ALA A 65 -1.39 -20.95 4.75
C ALA A 65 -2.23 -21.89 5.63
N HIS A 66 -3.08 -21.34 6.51
CA HIS A 66 -4.01 -22.11 7.34
C HIS A 66 -5.04 -22.85 6.48
N TRP A 67 -5.64 -22.17 5.50
CA TRP A 67 -6.57 -22.80 4.57
C TRP A 67 -5.93 -23.96 3.84
N GLN A 68 -4.74 -23.78 3.24
CA GLN A 68 -4.04 -24.82 2.48
C GLN A 68 -3.68 -26.06 3.30
N LYS A 69 -3.50 -25.92 4.62
CA LYS A 69 -3.25 -27.03 5.54
C LYS A 69 -4.51 -27.75 5.99
N SER A 70 -5.70 -27.18 5.76
CA SER A 70 -6.95 -27.79 6.20
C SER A 70 -7.34 -28.98 5.31
N PRO A 71 -8.02 -30.01 5.86
CA PRO A 71 -8.59 -31.11 5.07
C PRO A 71 -9.57 -30.62 3.99
N HIS A 72 -10.34 -29.57 4.30
CA HIS A 72 -11.29 -28.96 3.37
C HIS A 72 -10.63 -28.43 2.10
N SER A 73 -9.37 -27.99 2.17
CA SER A 73 -8.64 -27.51 1.00
C SER A 73 -8.42 -28.59 -0.06
N ALA A 74 -8.31 -29.86 0.35
CA ALA A 74 -8.12 -30.96 -0.60
C ALA A 74 -9.39 -31.18 -1.42
N HIS A 75 -10.55 -31.19 -0.74
CA HIS A 75 -11.84 -31.32 -1.41
C HIS A 75 -12.16 -30.10 -2.28
N MET A 76 -11.97 -28.89 -1.76
CA MET A 76 -12.26 -27.65 -2.49
C MET A 76 -11.37 -27.42 -3.71
N ARG A 77 -10.14 -27.96 -3.73
CA ARG A 77 -9.27 -27.90 -4.91
C ARG A 77 -9.87 -28.57 -6.15
N ASN A 78 -10.72 -29.58 -5.97
CA ASN A 78 -11.41 -30.25 -7.08
C ASN A 78 -12.54 -29.39 -7.68
N ILE A 79 -13.08 -28.44 -6.89
CA ILE A 79 -14.14 -27.52 -7.33
C ILE A 79 -13.53 -26.25 -7.92
N ASP A 80 -12.60 -25.64 -7.18
CA ASP A 80 -11.87 -24.47 -7.63
C ASP A 80 -10.40 -24.52 -7.17
N PRO A 81 -9.46 -24.79 -8.10
CA PRO A 81 -8.04 -24.85 -7.77
C PRO A 81 -7.46 -23.48 -7.43
N THR A 82 -8.18 -22.38 -7.67
CA THR A 82 -7.73 -21.02 -7.34
C THR A 82 -7.98 -20.64 -5.88
N LEU A 83 -8.63 -21.51 -5.09
CA LEU A 83 -8.90 -21.26 -3.68
C LEU A 83 -7.63 -21.32 -2.80
N PRO A 84 -7.47 -20.41 -1.82
CA PRO A 84 -8.40 -19.35 -1.46
C PRO A 84 -8.21 -18.15 -2.40
N SER A 85 -9.24 -17.84 -3.18
CA SER A 85 -9.22 -16.81 -4.21
C SER A 85 -9.70 -15.48 -3.64
N THR A 86 -9.23 -14.38 -4.20
CA THR A 86 -9.78 -13.04 -3.94
C THR A 86 -11.01 -12.74 -4.78
N SER A 87 -11.35 -13.62 -5.72
CA SER A 87 -12.45 -13.46 -6.68
C SER A 87 -13.57 -14.45 -6.39
N PHE A 88 -14.81 -13.99 -6.43
CA PHE A 88 -15.98 -14.85 -6.40
C PHE A 88 -16.40 -15.19 -7.84
N LYS A 89 -16.44 -16.47 -8.20
CA LYS A 89 -17.02 -16.89 -9.48
C LYS A 89 -18.54 -16.79 -9.36
N LYS A 90 -19.17 -15.96 -10.19
CA LYS A 90 -20.63 -15.96 -10.35
C LYS A 90 -21.04 -17.32 -10.91
N LEU A 91 -22.04 -17.94 -10.30
CA LEU A 91 -22.72 -19.09 -10.89
C LEU A 91 -23.46 -18.59 -12.15
N ILE A 92 -23.21 -19.24 -13.29
CA ILE A 92 -23.96 -19.00 -14.54
C ILE A 92 -25.24 -19.80 -14.46
#